data_AF-A0A1H9AE19-F1
#
_entry.id   AF-A0A1H9AE19-F1
#
_cell.length_a   1.000
_cell.length_b   1.000
_cell.length_c   1.000
_cell.angle_alpha   90.00
_cell.angle_beta   90.00
_cell.angle_gamma   90.00
#
_symmetry.space_group_name_H-M   'P 1'
#
loop_
_entity.id
_entity.type
_entity.pdbx_description
1 polymer ?
#
loop_
_entity_poly.entity_id
_entity_poly.type
_entity_poly.pdbx_seq_one_letter_code
_entity_poly.pdbx_strand_id
1 'polypeptide(L)'
;MVKSFVQILNVGFGIINNTQPIEDKNVDAIMEMVLEMDDPAKDIRIIGFRIYDMDTDTGIMSNQSGIYYLEGEEFTYPKVDTEITTYMKTSGVDFEKGQQLIKIKKPNIIVRPFNPDDQILDTQAVLIKMKVKKEQERRKRLEEEILTYKNNLVEELKAAAECIENNQFNTISLVDTGEDSKALNILGDKGNFQKHIEHMRNIRVEIMSIDKFLRENQI
;
A
#
# COMPACT_ATOMS: atom_id res chain seq x y z
N MET A 1 30.83 -14.76 8.54
CA MET A 1 30.64 -13.30 8.66
C MET A 1 29.28 -13.07 9.33
N VAL A 2 29.18 -12.27 10.39
CA VAL A 2 27.89 -12.06 11.07
C VAL A 2 27.04 -11.06 10.29
N LYS A 3 25.80 -11.44 9.95
CA LYS A 3 24.80 -10.56 9.34
C LYS A 3 23.51 -10.59 10.15
N SER A 4 22.79 -9.47 10.16
CA SER A 4 21.49 -9.35 10.81
C SER A 4 20.37 -9.66 9.82
N PHE A 5 19.31 -10.28 10.31
CA PHE A 5 18.21 -10.75 9.50
C PHE A 5 16.86 -10.55 10.17
N VAL A 6 15.81 -10.46 9.35
CA VAL A 6 14.41 -10.45 9.78
C VAL A 6 13.75 -11.76 9.38
N GLN A 7 13.04 -12.38 10.32
CA GLN A 7 12.13 -13.49 10.07
C GLN A 7 10.68 -13.02 10.19
N ILE A 8 9.90 -13.24 9.14
CA ILE A 8 8.50 -12.83 9.05
C ILE A 8 7.58 -14.01 9.41
N LEU A 9 6.58 -13.75 10.25
CA LEU A 9 5.65 -14.74 10.79
C LEU A 9 4.27 -14.61 10.13
N ASN A 10 3.67 -15.73 9.72
CA ASN A 10 2.28 -15.76 9.24
C ASN A 10 1.26 -16.23 10.29
N VAL A 11 -0.02 -16.22 9.91
CA VAL A 11 -1.19 -16.72 10.67
C VAL A 11 -1.04 -18.17 11.23
N GLY A 12 -0.13 -18.98 10.69
CA GLY A 12 0.23 -20.31 11.22
C GLY A 12 1.55 -20.36 11.99
N PHE A 13 2.21 -19.21 12.20
CA PHE A 13 3.63 -19.07 12.58
C PHE A 13 4.59 -19.84 11.64
N GLY A 14 4.12 -20.19 10.45
CA GLY A 14 4.96 -20.60 9.35
C GLY A 14 5.84 -19.44 8.93
N ILE A 15 7.12 -19.73 8.71
CA ILE A 15 8.09 -18.74 8.27
C ILE A 15 7.82 -18.47 6.78
N ILE A 16 7.37 -17.26 6.45
CA ILE A 16 6.99 -16.90 5.07
C ILE A 16 8.24 -16.78 4.19
N ASN A 17 9.29 -16.19 4.75
CA ASN A 17 10.54 -15.99 4.06
C ASN A 17 11.66 -16.25 5.06
N ASN A 18 12.50 -17.22 4.76
CA ASN A 18 13.70 -17.43 5.55
C ASN A 18 14.63 -16.26 5.25
N THR A 19 14.67 -15.30 6.17
CA THR A 19 15.92 -14.60 6.49
C THR A 19 16.25 -13.50 5.47
N GLN A 20 15.50 -12.39 5.48
CA GLN A 20 15.89 -11.20 4.71
C GLN A 20 17.01 -10.45 5.43
N PRO A 21 18.18 -10.20 4.77
CA PRO A 21 19.26 -9.46 5.40
C PRO A 21 18.84 -8.01 5.61
N ILE A 22 19.19 -7.47 6.77
CA ILE A 22 18.94 -6.08 7.13
C ILE A 22 20.25 -5.41 7.55
N GLU A 23 20.37 -4.14 7.19
CA GLU A 23 21.53 -3.31 7.55
C GLU A 23 21.31 -2.59 8.89
N ASP A 24 20.05 -2.30 9.23
CA ASP A 24 19.64 -1.63 10.47
C ASP A 24 18.59 -2.47 11.20
N LYS A 25 18.69 -2.52 12.54
CA LYS A 25 17.76 -3.20 13.44
C LYS A 25 16.63 -2.28 13.94
N ASN A 26 16.44 -1.13 13.30
CA ASN A 26 15.36 -0.20 13.60
C ASN A 26 13.98 -0.87 13.35
N VAL A 27 13.23 -1.05 14.44
CA VAL A 27 11.93 -1.73 14.47
C VAL A 27 10.90 -1.02 13.59
N ASP A 28 10.90 0.32 13.54
CA ASP A 28 9.94 1.08 12.73
C ASP A 28 10.19 0.90 11.22
N ALA A 29 11.46 0.92 10.81
CA ALA A 29 11.86 0.70 9.43
C ALA A 29 11.54 -0.74 8.96
N ILE A 30 11.74 -1.72 9.85
CA ILE A 30 11.40 -3.12 9.57
C ILE A 30 9.88 -3.29 9.53
N MET A 31 9.13 -2.63 10.41
CA MET A 31 7.68 -2.64 10.39
C MET A 31 7.12 -2.08 9.07
N GLU A 32 7.69 -0.98 8.56
CA GLU A 32 7.37 -0.44 7.23
C GLU A 32 7.58 -1.47 6.13
N MET A 33 8.78 -2.08 6.07
CA MET A 33 9.12 -3.12 5.10
C MET A 33 8.14 -4.31 5.17
N VAL A 34 7.83 -4.77 6.38
CA VAL A 34 6.95 -5.92 6.61
C VAL A 34 5.51 -5.61 6.20
N LEU A 35 4.99 -4.42 6.51
CA LEU A 35 3.66 -3.99 6.10
C LEU A 35 3.55 -3.77 4.58
N GLU A 36 4.63 -3.37 3.89
CA GLU A 36 4.67 -3.30 2.43
C GLU A 36 4.57 -4.69 1.78
N MET A 37 5.02 -5.73 2.46
CA MET A 37 4.93 -7.12 2.00
C MET A 37 3.56 -7.77 2.24
N ASP A 38 2.71 -7.21 3.11
CA ASP A 38 1.37 -7.74 3.37
C ASP A 38 0.48 -7.51 2.14
N ASP A 39 0.33 -8.57 1.34
CA ASP A 39 -0.49 -8.58 0.13
C ASP A 39 -1.73 -9.47 0.35
N PRO A 40 -2.91 -8.86 0.59
CA PRO A 40 -4.14 -9.59 0.76
C PRO A 40 -4.53 -10.54 -0.37
N ALA A 41 -4.03 -10.29 -1.59
CA ALA A 41 -4.34 -11.12 -2.75
C ALA A 41 -3.47 -12.39 -2.83
N LYS A 42 -2.32 -12.43 -2.13
CA LYS A 42 -1.40 -13.58 -2.14
C LYS A 42 -1.64 -14.56 -0.99
N ASP A 43 -2.69 -14.35 -0.19
CA ASP A 43 -3.05 -15.16 0.99
C ASP A 43 -1.93 -15.30 2.04
N ILE A 44 -0.91 -14.43 1.95
CA ILE A 44 0.14 -14.30 2.94
C ILE A 44 -0.34 -13.25 3.92
N ARG A 45 -0.46 -13.64 5.18
CA ARG A 45 -1.01 -12.80 6.24
C ARG A 45 0.00 -12.68 7.34
N ILE A 46 0.67 -11.53 7.38
CA ILE A 46 1.77 -11.30 8.30
C ILE A 46 1.21 -10.89 9.65
N ILE A 47 1.65 -11.56 10.71
CA ILE A 47 1.22 -11.28 12.09
C ILE A 47 2.34 -10.69 12.95
N GLY A 48 3.58 -10.73 12.46
CA GLY A 48 4.73 -10.25 13.21
C GLY A 48 6.07 -10.60 12.56
N PHE A 49 7.15 -10.20 13.22
CA PHE A 49 8.51 -10.52 12.82
C PHE A 49 9.44 -10.63 14.01
N ARG A 50 10.64 -11.19 13.81
CA ARG A 50 11.75 -11.12 14.77
C ARG A 50 13.07 -10.84 14.08
N ILE A 51 13.96 -10.15 14.77
CA ILE A 51 15.33 -9.87 14.33
C ILE A 51 16.28 -10.88 14.98
N TYR A 52 17.27 -11.34 14.23
CA TYR A 52 18.35 -12.16 14.76
C TYR A 52 19.64 -11.96 13.96
N ASP A 53 20.76 -12.32 14.56
CA ASP A 53 22.05 -12.37 13.89
C ASP A 53 22.35 -13.81 13.47
N MET A 54 22.98 -13.99 12.31
CA MET A 54 23.45 -15.29 11.85
C MET A 54 24.88 -15.15 11.35
N ASP A 55 25.75 -16.04 11.81
CA ASP A 55 27.05 -16.22 11.17
C ASP A 55 26.87 -16.99 9.86
N THR A 56 27.09 -16.30 8.74
CA THR A 56 26.87 -16.85 7.39
C THR A 56 27.74 -18.06 7.07
N ASP A 57 28.84 -18.24 7.80
CA ASP A 57 29.82 -19.29 7.50
C ASP A 57 29.50 -20.59 8.24
N THR A 58 28.84 -20.48 9.39
CA THR A 58 28.48 -21.62 10.26
C THR A 58 26.97 -21.89 10.31
N GLY A 59 26.13 -20.93 9.90
CA GLY A 59 24.68 -20.99 10.01
C GLY A 59 24.13 -20.82 11.43
N ILE A 60 25.01 -20.54 12.41
CA ILE A 60 24.62 -20.40 13.82
C ILE A 60 23.88 -19.07 14.02
N MET A 61 22.69 -19.14 14.63
CA MET A 61 21.90 -17.98 15.00
C MET A 61 22.27 -17.49 16.41
N SER A 62 22.36 -16.17 16.59
CA SER A 62 22.60 -15.49 17.86
C SER A 62 21.79 -14.19 17.94
N ASN A 63 21.76 -13.55 19.12
CA ASN A 63 21.10 -12.25 19.35
C ASN A 63 19.65 -12.18 18.82
N GLN A 64 18.82 -13.16 19.17
CA GLN A 64 17.41 -13.13 18.83
C GLN A 64 16.73 -12.04 19.66
N SER A 65 16.16 -11.06 18.99
CA SER A 65 15.20 -10.13 19.58
C SER A 65 13.86 -10.84 19.85
N GLY A 66 13.02 -10.16 20.62
CA GLY A 66 11.63 -10.53 20.82
C GLY A 66 10.84 -10.76 19.53
N ILE A 67 9.69 -11.42 19.65
CA ILE A 67 8.71 -11.46 18.56
C ILE A 67 7.87 -10.18 18.61
N TYR A 68 7.90 -9.42 17.53
CA TYR A 68 7.14 -8.19 17.36
C TYR A 68 5.83 -8.50 16.64
N TYR A 69 4.70 -8.39 17.33
CA TYR A 69 3.38 -8.61 16.78
C TYR A 69 2.76 -7.32 16.26
N LEU A 70 2.21 -7.38 15.05
CA LEU A 70 1.54 -6.25 14.42
C LEU A 70 0.07 -6.21 14.88
N GLU A 71 -0.39 -5.10 15.46
CA GLU A 71 -1.79 -4.90 15.90
C GLU A 71 -2.34 -5.98 16.86
N GLY A 72 -1.47 -6.57 17.68
CA GLY A 72 -1.88 -7.50 18.72
C GLY A 72 -2.57 -6.82 19.91
N GLU A 73 -3.33 -7.58 20.69
CA GLU A 73 -3.92 -7.14 21.96
C GLU A 73 -3.48 -8.10 23.08
N GLU A 74 -2.81 -7.58 24.12
CA GLU A 74 -2.43 -8.37 25.29
C GLU A 74 -3.68 -8.69 26.12
N PHE A 75 -3.77 -9.92 26.61
CA PHE A 75 -4.93 -10.41 27.32
C PHE A 75 -4.58 -11.39 28.43
N THR A 76 -5.07 -11.13 29.64
CA THR A 76 -4.71 -11.91 30.85
C THR A 76 -5.80 -12.88 31.33
N TYR A 77 -7.05 -12.79 30.84
CA TYR A 77 -8.20 -13.54 31.41
C TYR A 77 -9.14 -14.16 30.36
N PRO A 78 -8.83 -15.34 29.78
CA PRO A 78 -9.54 -16.01 28.67
C PRO A 78 -11.07 -16.06 28.79
N LYS A 79 -11.59 -16.21 30.02
CA LYS A 79 -13.01 -16.45 30.31
C LYS A 79 -13.92 -15.23 30.11
N VAL A 80 -13.36 -14.03 29.99
CA VAL A 80 -14.13 -12.79 29.83
C VAL A 80 -14.38 -12.45 28.35
N ASP A 81 -13.59 -13.03 27.44
CA ASP A 81 -13.70 -12.79 26.01
C ASP A 81 -14.35 -13.99 25.30
N THR A 82 -15.52 -13.75 24.70
CA THR A 82 -16.31 -14.77 24.01
C THR A 82 -15.62 -15.25 22.73
N GLU A 83 -14.84 -14.40 22.06
CA GLU A 83 -14.11 -14.74 20.84
C GLU A 83 -12.94 -15.66 21.14
N ILE A 84 -12.17 -15.36 22.20
CA ILE A 84 -11.07 -16.21 22.66
C ILE A 84 -11.60 -17.58 23.11
N THR A 85 -12.68 -17.58 23.89
CA THR A 85 -13.34 -18.81 24.35
C THR A 85 -13.83 -19.66 23.16
N THR A 86 -14.36 -19.01 22.12
CA THR A 86 -14.81 -19.69 20.90
C THR A 86 -13.62 -20.26 20.13
N TYR A 87 -12.55 -19.47 19.93
CA TYR A 87 -11.33 -19.92 19.26
C TYR A 87 -10.73 -21.15 19.94
N MET A 88 -10.57 -21.13 21.27
CA MET A 88 -10.02 -22.25 22.04
C MET A 88 -10.85 -23.53 21.85
N LYS A 89 -12.18 -23.42 21.90
CA LYS A 89 -13.09 -24.56 21.65
C LYS A 89 -12.98 -25.10 20.24
N THR A 90 -12.89 -24.23 19.24
CA THR A 90 -12.80 -24.64 17.82
C THR A 90 -11.43 -25.20 17.44
N SER A 91 -10.36 -24.72 18.07
CA SER A 91 -8.98 -25.11 17.76
C SER A 91 -8.45 -26.25 18.64
N GLY A 92 -9.14 -26.59 19.73
CA GLY A 92 -8.73 -27.64 20.67
C GLY A 92 -7.46 -27.28 21.45
N VAL A 93 -7.17 -25.99 21.63
CA VAL A 93 -5.99 -25.51 22.35
C VAL A 93 -6.39 -25.07 23.76
N ASP A 94 -5.73 -25.66 24.75
CA ASP A 94 -5.85 -25.28 26.16
C ASP A 94 -4.65 -24.42 26.59
N PHE A 95 -4.94 -23.35 27.34
CA PHE A 95 -3.93 -22.46 27.92
C PHE A 95 -3.90 -22.57 29.44
N GLU A 96 -2.73 -22.38 30.03
CA GLU A 96 -2.57 -22.47 31.48
C GLU A 96 -3.30 -21.33 32.20
N LYS A 97 -3.77 -21.60 33.42
CA LYS A 97 -4.46 -20.60 34.22
C LYS A 97 -3.49 -19.49 34.64
N GLY A 98 -3.77 -18.25 34.24
CA GLY A 98 -2.94 -17.08 34.55
C GLY A 98 -1.86 -16.78 33.51
N GLN A 99 -1.80 -17.55 32.42
CA GLN A 99 -0.92 -17.27 31.29
C GLN A 99 -1.36 -15.98 30.59
N GLN A 100 -0.41 -15.08 30.33
CA GLN A 100 -0.61 -13.94 29.44
C GLN A 100 -0.74 -14.44 28.00
N LEU A 101 -1.75 -13.93 27.30
CA LEU A 101 -2.05 -14.27 25.92
C LEU A 101 -2.00 -13.03 25.05
N ILE A 102 -1.76 -13.24 23.77
CA ILE A 102 -1.94 -12.24 22.74
C ILE A 102 -3.07 -12.67 21.82
N LYS A 103 -3.97 -11.74 21.55
CA LYS A 103 -5.06 -11.86 20.58
C LYS A 103 -4.69 -11.06 19.33
N ILE A 104 -4.65 -11.73 18.19
CA ILE A 104 -4.45 -11.10 16.88
C ILE A 104 -5.80 -11.18 16.16
N LYS A 105 -6.36 -10.04 15.75
CA LYS A 105 -7.72 -9.96 15.16
C LYS A 105 -7.74 -10.04 13.63
N LYS A 106 -6.61 -9.78 12.96
CA LYS A 106 -6.51 -9.77 11.50
C LYS A 106 -5.59 -10.89 11.02
N PRO A 107 -5.95 -11.61 9.93
CA PRO A 107 -7.24 -11.62 9.24
C PRO A 107 -8.33 -12.43 9.99
N ASN A 108 -7.92 -13.26 10.95
CA ASN A 108 -8.78 -14.10 11.78
C ASN A 108 -8.37 -13.93 13.23
N ILE A 109 -9.26 -14.28 14.16
CA ILE A 109 -8.94 -14.33 15.58
C ILE A 109 -7.96 -15.50 15.81
N ILE A 110 -6.76 -15.16 16.27
CA ILE A 110 -5.73 -16.11 16.70
C ILE A 110 -5.35 -15.75 18.13
N VAL A 111 -5.20 -16.78 18.97
CA VAL A 111 -4.80 -16.62 20.38
C VAL A 111 -3.54 -17.43 20.63
N ARG A 112 -2.54 -16.81 21.27
CA ARG A 112 -1.25 -17.44 21.59
C ARG A 112 -0.71 -17.00 22.95
N PRO A 113 0.23 -17.76 23.54
CA PRO A 113 1.03 -17.30 24.66
C PRO A 113 1.80 -16.03 24.33
N PHE A 114 1.80 -15.07 25.25
CA PHE A 114 2.64 -13.89 25.17
C PHE A 114 3.87 -14.10 26.07
N ASN A 115 5.07 -13.93 25.52
CA ASN A 115 6.32 -14.08 26.26
C ASN A 115 6.85 -12.72 26.74
N PRO A 116 7.70 -12.69 27.79
CA PRO A 116 8.25 -11.43 28.32
C PRO A 116 9.05 -10.60 27.32
N ASP A 117 9.68 -11.26 26.34
CA ASP A 117 10.47 -10.59 25.30
C ASP A 117 9.60 -10.14 24.11
N ASP A 118 8.34 -10.58 24.03
CA ASP A 118 7.47 -10.22 22.92
C ASP A 118 7.02 -8.75 23.02
N GLN A 119 6.83 -8.10 21.88
CA GLN A 119 6.39 -6.72 21.82
C GLN A 119 5.20 -6.57 20.87
N ILE A 120 4.20 -5.81 21.28
CA ILE A 120 3.08 -5.41 20.43
C ILE A 120 3.41 -4.06 19.81
N LEU A 121 3.34 -3.98 18.49
CA LEU A 121 3.58 -2.75 17.75
C LEU A 121 2.27 -2.13 17.28
N ASP A 122 2.14 -0.81 17.51
CA ASP A 122 1.09 -0.01 16.91
C ASP A 122 1.48 0.35 15.48
N THR A 123 0.74 -0.22 14.53
CA THR A 123 0.96 -0.01 13.10
C THR A 123 0.29 1.27 12.60
N GLN A 124 -0.60 1.92 13.37
CA GLN A 124 -1.46 2.99 12.84
C GLN A 124 -0.65 4.14 12.25
N ALA A 125 0.37 4.61 12.98
CA ALA A 125 1.23 5.70 12.53
C ALA A 125 1.96 5.34 11.21
N VAL A 126 2.47 4.11 11.11
CA VAL A 126 3.16 3.63 9.91
C VAL A 126 2.19 3.42 8.75
N LEU A 127 1.01 2.87 8.99
CA LEU A 127 -0.04 2.72 7.97
C LEU A 127 -0.49 4.08 7.43
N ILE A 128 -0.59 5.11 8.28
CA ILE A 128 -0.87 6.48 7.85
C ILE A 128 0.27 7.00 6.98
N LYS A 129 1.53 6.86 7.41
CA LYS A 129 2.72 7.26 6.64
C LYS A 129 2.78 6.57 5.26
N MET A 130 2.52 5.26 5.20
CA MET A 130 2.47 4.50 3.95
C MET A 130 1.33 4.97 3.02
N LYS A 131 0.14 5.26 3.57
CA LYS A 131 -0.98 5.82 2.80
C LYS A 131 -0.63 7.22 2.26
N VAL A 132 -0.03 8.08 3.08
CA VAL A 132 0.45 9.40 2.67
C VAL A 132 1.44 9.29 1.51
N LYS A 133 2.43 8.39 1.59
CA LYS A 133 3.39 8.15 0.51
C LYS A 133 2.70 7.69 -0.78
N LYS A 134 1.77 6.72 -0.71
CA LYS A 134 1.00 6.25 -1.87
C LYS A 134 0.17 7.35 -2.52
N GLU A 135 -0.47 8.20 -1.71
CA GLU A 135 -1.26 9.32 -2.22
C GLU A 135 -0.37 10.44 -2.81
N GLN A 136 0.82 10.69 -2.26
CA GLN A 136 1.81 11.58 -2.88
C GLN A 136 2.28 11.08 -4.25
N GLU A 137 2.57 9.78 -4.37
CA GLU A 137 2.94 9.15 -5.65
C GLU A 137 1.79 9.18 -6.66
N ARG A 138 0.55 8.98 -6.20
CA ARG A 138 -0.65 9.11 -7.04
C ARG A 138 -0.82 10.55 -7.52
N ARG A 139 -0.68 11.54 -6.63
CA ARG A 139 -0.74 12.96 -7.00
C ARG A 139 0.28 13.29 -8.09
N LYS A 140 1.54 12.86 -7.92
CA LYS A 140 2.59 13.11 -8.91
C LYS A 140 2.24 12.53 -10.28
N ARG A 141 1.69 11.30 -10.32
CA ARG A 141 1.23 10.67 -11.57
C ARG A 141 0.12 11.46 -12.25
N LEU A 142 -0.85 11.98 -11.49
CA LEU A 142 -1.94 12.80 -12.04
C LEU A 142 -1.42 14.16 -12.55
N GLU A 143 -0.43 14.76 -11.88
CA GLU A 143 0.22 15.99 -12.34
C GLU A 143 1.00 15.76 -13.65
N GLU A 144 1.69 14.63 -13.77
CA GLU A 144 2.37 14.20 -15.00
C GLU A 144 1.36 13.92 -16.13
N GLU A 145 0.24 13.25 -15.83
CA GLU A 145 -0.86 13.01 -16.78
C GLU A 145 -1.43 14.32 -17.33
N ILE A 146 -1.67 15.31 -16.46
CA ILE A 146 -2.10 16.66 -16.87
C ILE A 146 -1.11 17.28 -17.86
N LEU A 147 0.19 17.19 -17.57
CA LEU A 147 1.22 17.83 -18.38
C LEU A 147 1.31 17.15 -19.75
N THR A 148 1.33 15.82 -19.78
CA THR A 148 1.30 15.04 -21.01
C THR A 148 0.05 15.33 -21.83
N TYR A 149 -1.13 15.35 -21.20
CA TYR A 149 -2.39 15.63 -21.88
C TYR A 149 -2.40 17.02 -22.52
N LYS A 150 -1.92 18.04 -21.79
CA LYS A 150 -1.77 19.40 -22.31
C LYS A 150 -0.82 19.47 -23.50
N ASN A 151 0.32 18.80 -23.42
CA ASN A 151 1.30 18.78 -24.50
C ASN A 151 0.72 18.14 -25.75
N ASN A 152 0.06 16.99 -25.62
CA ASN A 152 -0.60 16.30 -26.74
C ASN A 152 -1.68 17.19 -27.39
N LEU A 153 -2.48 17.89 -26.57
CA LEU A 153 -3.52 18.79 -27.08
C LEU A 153 -2.92 19.99 -27.83
N VAL A 154 -1.81 20.55 -27.34
CA VAL A 154 -1.08 21.63 -28.02
C VAL A 154 -0.43 21.14 -29.30
N GLU A 155 0.15 19.95 -29.32
CA GLU A 155 0.77 19.35 -30.51
C GLU A 155 -0.27 19.11 -31.61
N GLU A 156 -1.43 18.55 -31.29
CA GLU A 156 -2.50 18.37 -32.28
C GLU A 156 -3.06 19.70 -32.81
N LEU A 157 -3.22 20.70 -31.95
CA LEU A 157 -3.63 22.04 -32.37
C LEU A 157 -2.58 22.69 -33.28
N LYS A 158 -1.29 22.52 -32.98
CA LYS A 158 -0.20 23.02 -33.84
C LYS A 158 -0.18 22.30 -35.18
N ALA A 159 -0.33 20.97 -35.19
CA ALA A 159 -0.40 20.20 -36.43
C ALA A 159 -1.58 20.67 -37.30
N ALA A 160 -2.74 20.93 -36.71
CA ALA A 160 -3.88 21.51 -37.42
C ALA A 160 -3.57 22.91 -37.97
N ALA A 161 -2.93 23.78 -37.17
CA ALA A 161 -2.53 25.12 -37.59
C ALA A 161 -1.52 25.08 -38.75
N GLU A 162 -0.49 24.24 -38.67
CA GLU A 162 0.51 24.04 -39.74
C GLU A 162 -0.14 23.54 -41.03
N CYS A 163 -1.15 22.66 -40.95
CA CYS A 163 -1.90 22.22 -42.12
C CYS A 163 -2.68 23.39 -42.76
N ILE A 164 -3.26 24.29 -41.95
CA ILE A 164 -3.95 25.50 -42.45
C ILE A 164 -2.95 26.44 -43.14
N GLU A 165 -1.79 26.69 -42.52
CA GLU A 165 -0.75 27.57 -43.07
C GLU A 165 -0.20 27.05 -44.40
N ASN A 166 -0.06 25.73 -44.53
CA ASN A 166 0.43 25.07 -45.75
C ASN A 166 -0.66 24.76 -46.79
N ASN A 167 -1.90 25.22 -46.59
CA ASN A 167 -3.07 24.92 -47.43
C ASN A 167 -3.38 23.42 -47.59
N GLN A 168 -3.01 22.59 -46.61
CA GLN A 168 -3.24 21.13 -46.57
C GLN A 168 -4.55 20.81 -45.83
N PHE A 169 -5.67 21.41 -46.23
CA PHE A 169 -6.95 21.23 -45.52
C PHE A 169 -7.47 19.79 -45.51
N ASN A 170 -7.05 18.97 -46.47
CA ASN A 170 -7.43 17.57 -46.60
C ASN A 170 -6.78 16.65 -45.55
N THR A 171 -5.71 17.08 -44.87
CA THR A 171 -5.04 16.29 -43.83
C THR A 171 -5.57 16.59 -42.43
N ILE A 172 -6.38 17.63 -42.26
CA ILE A 172 -6.97 18.00 -40.97
C ILE A 172 -8.05 16.99 -40.61
N SER A 173 -7.92 16.37 -39.43
CA SER A 173 -8.91 15.45 -38.87
C SER A 173 -10.17 16.21 -38.49
N LEU A 174 -11.22 16.08 -39.31
CA LEU A 174 -12.52 16.69 -39.10
C LEU A 174 -13.60 15.61 -38.93
N VAL A 175 -14.61 15.90 -38.13
CA VAL A 175 -15.82 15.07 -37.99
C VAL A 175 -17.05 15.88 -38.33
N ASP A 176 -18.06 15.22 -38.90
CA ASP A 176 -19.34 15.86 -39.24
C ASP A 176 -20.14 16.13 -37.96
N THR A 177 -20.59 17.37 -37.79
CA THR A 177 -21.40 17.80 -36.62
C THR A 177 -22.89 17.92 -36.93
N GLY A 178 -23.30 17.60 -38.17
CA GLY A 178 -24.64 17.90 -38.68
C GLY A 178 -24.72 19.34 -39.18
N GLU A 179 -25.76 19.66 -39.97
CA GLU A 179 -25.99 21.01 -40.53
C GLU A 179 -24.84 21.52 -41.42
N ASP A 180 -24.33 20.68 -42.33
CA ASP A 180 -23.24 21.01 -43.28
C ASP A 180 -21.97 21.59 -42.62
N SER A 181 -21.79 21.34 -41.32
CA SER A 181 -20.65 21.82 -40.53
C SER A 181 -19.72 20.67 -40.17
N LYS A 182 -18.42 20.98 -40.13
CA LYS A 182 -17.36 20.07 -39.71
C LYS A 182 -16.63 20.65 -38.52
N ALA A 183 -16.38 19.84 -37.50
CA ALA A 183 -15.61 20.23 -36.34
C ALA A 183 -14.25 19.52 -36.33
N LEU A 184 -13.26 20.20 -35.76
CA LEU A 184 -11.93 19.65 -35.54
C LEU A 184 -12.02 18.50 -34.54
N ASN A 185 -11.44 17.35 -34.89
CA ASN A 185 -11.40 16.18 -34.03
C ASN A 185 -10.03 16.08 -33.38
N ILE A 186 -9.91 16.65 -32.18
CA ILE A 186 -8.68 16.71 -31.40
C ILE A 186 -8.66 15.54 -30.42
N LEU A 187 -7.62 14.73 -30.43
CA LEU A 187 -7.42 13.56 -29.56
C LEU A 187 -8.64 12.62 -29.55
N GLY A 188 -9.38 12.54 -30.65
CA GLY A 188 -10.58 11.71 -30.76
C GLY A 188 -11.81 12.25 -30.00
N ASP A 189 -11.86 13.54 -29.69
CA ASP A 189 -12.98 14.18 -28.98
C ASP A 189 -14.30 14.15 -29.77
N LYS A 190 -14.26 13.82 -31.06
CA LYS A 190 -15.40 13.82 -31.98
C LYS A 190 -16.03 15.22 -32.09
N GLY A 191 -15.19 16.26 -32.15
CA GLY A 191 -15.64 17.64 -32.36
C GLY A 191 -16.28 18.27 -31.12
N ASN A 192 -16.05 17.67 -29.95
CA ASN A 192 -16.58 18.15 -28.68
C ASN A 192 -15.45 18.46 -27.70
N PHE A 193 -14.91 19.67 -27.82
CA PHE A 193 -13.81 20.16 -27.00
C PHE A 193 -14.13 20.17 -25.49
N GLN A 194 -15.42 20.18 -25.12
CA GLN A 194 -15.86 20.09 -23.72
C GLN A 194 -15.35 18.82 -23.05
N LYS A 195 -15.11 17.73 -23.78
CA LYS A 195 -14.55 16.49 -23.24
C LYS A 195 -13.15 16.67 -22.64
N HIS A 196 -12.32 17.52 -23.25
CA HIS A 196 -10.99 17.84 -22.71
C HIS A 196 -11.11 18.63 -21.40
N ILE A 197 -12.05 19.56 -21.35
CA ILE A 197 -12.35 20.35 -20.15
C ILE A 197 -12.83 19.45 -19.02
N GLU A 198 -13.72 18.50 -19.31
CA GLU A 198 -14.24 17.52 -18.35
C GLU A 198 -13.15 16.58 -17.83
N HIS A 199 -12.32 16.02 -18.71
CA HIS A 199 -11.19 15.18 -18.32
C HIS A 199 -10.25 15.92 -17.35
N MET A 200 -9.84 17.14 -17.70
CA MET A 200 -8.99 17.98 -16.87
C MET A 200 -9.65 18.38 -15.53
N ARG A 201 -10.96 18.62 -15.52
CA ARG A 201 -11.72 18.90 -14.29
C ARG A 201 -11.77 17.68 -13.38
N ASN A 202 -11.96 16.48 -13.93
CA ASN A 202 -12.01 15.24 -13.15
C ASN A 202 -10.67 14.97 -12.46
N ILE A 203 -9.56 15.08 -13.18
CA ILE A 203 -8.22 14.94 -12.58
C ILE A 203 -7.99 16.01 -11.50
N ARG A 204 -8.43 17.26 -11.73
CA ARG A 204 -8.31 18.32 -10.73
C ARG A 204 -9.10 18.02 -9.45
N VAL A 205 -10.32 17.51 -9.57
CA VAL A 205 -11.14 17.11 -8.42
C VAL A 205 -10.44 15.99 -7.64
N GLU A 206 -9.84 15.03 -8.33
CA GLU A 206 -9.06 13.96 -7.72
C GLU A 206 -7.85 14.52 -6.95
N ILE A 207 -7.03 15.38 -7.58
CA ILE A 207 -5.90 16.04 -6.90
C ILE A 207 -6.38 16.83 -5.68
N MET A 208 -7.50 17.55 -5.76
CA MET A 208 -8.06 18.28 -4.61
C MET A 208 -8.47 17.34 -3.46
N SER A 209 -9.00 16.15 -3.77
CA SER A 209 -9.32 15.14 -2.76
C SER A 209 -8.07 14.60 -2.09
N ILE A 210 -7.01 14.38 -2.86
CA ILE A 210 -5.69 13.94 -2.36
C ILE A 210 -5.08 15.04 -1.48
N ASP A 211 -5.07 16.29 -1.92
CA ASP A 211 -4.55 17.42 -1.14
C ASP A 211 -5.32 17.65 0.16
N LYS A 212 -6.62 17.36 0.17
CA LYS A 212 -7.40 17.38 1.42
C LYS A 212 -6.93 16.27 2.35
N PHE A 213 -6.83 15.03 1.86
CA PHE A 213 -6.33 13.90 2.64
C PHE A 213 -4.93 14.15 3.20
N LEU A 214 -4.00 14.64 2.37
CA LEU A 214 -2.63 14.94 2.79
C LEU A 214 -2.57 16.02 3.87
N ARG A 215 -3.42 17.06 3.79
CA ARG A 215 -3.50 18.09 4.84
C ARG A 215 -4.07 17.56 6.15
N GLU A 216 -5.07 16.69 6.09
CA GLU A 216 -5.69 16.09 7.28
C GLU A 216 -4.77 15.05 7.96
N ASN A 217 -3.79 14.51 7.23
CA ASN A 217 -2.87 13.47 7.70
C ASN A 217 -1.39 13.93 7.71
N GLN A 218 -1.14 15.23 7.72
CA GLN A 218 0.19 15.78 7.99
C GLN A 218 0.54 15.52 9.46
N ILE A 219 1.41 14.54 9.69
CA ILE A 219 2.08 14.28 10.97
C ILE A 219 3.31 15.19 11.07
#